data_AF-A0A960DN03-F1
#
_entry.id   AF-A0A960DN03-F1
#
_cell.length_a   1.000
_cell.length_b   1.000
_cell.length_c   1.000
_cell.angle_alpha   90.00
_cell.angle_beta   90.00
_cell.angle_gamma   90.00
#
_symmetry.space_group_name_H-M   'P 1'
#
loop_
_entity.id
_entity.type
_entity.pdbx_description
1 polymer ?
#
loop_
_entity_poly.entity_id
_entity_poly.type
_entity_poly.pdbx_seq_one_letter_code
_entity_poly.pdbx_strand_id
1 'polypeptide(L)'
;MAATGVAVTSITLGPLPVAAKAPAALACGNGQLSAAQLNSVFASPGIGGGAGYAGGDYQHVYPLPDGRFLWLFQDVFFSADDDLRDSLTAAAHNAGLVQQGNCWSVLGGPNMQNYIGSSLTTPLRHWFWPLDGDIGADGALWVFMVEMDNPRGTGAAYGAVPVGTWLARIDTTSLAVLSFTRAPNAGTRLYGWSIASDDTYSYLYGHCYRQFVHNVNSVAQFDAACMPNTYLARVPKGRFDLTPEYWIGGTWGSAASARPLMTRGAANPMDVERFGDTYVSVTKIDDWWGAWVYVDKAPNPWGPWENDQARFIVNERKCSQCGIYHAHLMPYLDQGSLVVSWSNGGPFNLWQANAFLYRPSFVAMPLPTFRTDAPAGGLRLQPRTPVRAIDTRVSHQRMNGGSMLTVPLAGYAAAGAVGVVATLTAVDPARTGYLTAWPCGARMPWASVLNTTAGRNTPNGVHVRVDAQQRLCIYSSVDTDVIVDVTGSYLTSATAGLHVLPATRLADTRTGAAQPLAKGATLQAQVGGMGGVPGNVAAVTVTVSAIDPAGKGWLTVWPCGQTMPLASTVNFYAGDEVANSATVPLGAGGSLCVYTSAATHVVVDVAGWWDANGLPGRM
;
A
#
# COMPACT_ATOMS: atom_id res chain seq x y z
N MET A 1 38.64 49.65 49.31
CA MET A 1 38.97 50.25 48.00
C MET A 1 39.07 49.11 46.98
N ALA A 2 38.21 49.13 45.96
CA ALA A 2 38.33 48.49 44.64
C ALA A 2 36.93 48.07 44.14
N ALA A 3 36.37 48.85 43.22
CA ALA A 3 35.29 48.45 42.33
C ALA A 3 35.50 49.21 41.02
N THR A 4 35.74 48.47 39.94
CA THR A 4 35.81 48.99 38.57
C THR A 4 34.59 48.50 37.81
N GLY A 5 33.80 49.46 37.32
CA GLY A 5 32.60 49.21 36.51
C GLY A 5 32.95 48.96 35.04
N VAL A 6 32.12 48.15 34.38
CA VAL A 6 32.17 47.89 32.94
C VAL A 6 30.99 48.61 32.28
N ALA A 7 31.30 49.30 31.17
CA ALA A 7 30.41 50.17 30.42
C ALA A 7 29.39 49.40 29.57
N VAL A 8 28.18 49.97 29.50
CA VAL A 8 27.07 49.54 28.62
C VAL A 8 27.30 50.11 27.22
N THR A 9 27.29 49.25 26.20
CA THR A 9 27.31 49.64 24.78
C THR A 9 25.88 49.56 24.22
N SER A 10 25.38 50.69 23.73
CA SER A 10 24.09 50.86 23.06
C SER A 10 24.15 50.37 21.61
N ILE A 11 23.19 49.54 21.20
CA ILE A 11 22.97 49.14 19.79
C ILE A 11 21.71 49.87 19.30
N THR A 12 21.88 50.65 18.24
CA THR A 12 20.83 51.34 17.50
C THR A 12 20.03 50.33 16.67
N LEU A 13 18.72 50.23 16.88
CA LEU A 13 17.80 49.47 16.04
C LEU A 13 17.60 50.21 14.71
N GLY A 14 17.96 49.57 13.59
CA GLY A 14 17.59 50.03 12.26
C GLY A 14 16.07 49.92 12.02
N PRO A 15 15.49 50.71 11.10
CA PRO A 15 14.07 50.62 10.79
C PRO A 15 13.70 49.25 10.25
N LEU A 16 12.57 48.72 10.73
CA LEU A 16 11.92 47.50 10.23
C LEU A 16 11.74 47.56 8.72
N PRO A 17 11.90 46.45 7.98
CA PRO A 17 11.64 46.44 6.54
C PRO A 17 10.18 46.83 6.31
N VAL A 18 10.01 47.87 5.50
CA VAL A 18 8.74 48.37 4.98
C VAL A 18 7.96 47.21 4.37
N ALA A 19 6.69 47.09 4.75
CA ALA A 19 5.74 46.14 4.19
C ALA A 19 5.89 46.05 2.67
N ALA A 20 6.07 44.83 2.16
CA ALA A 20 6.08 44.58 0.73
C ALA A 20 4.77 45.13 0.14
N LYS A 21 4.95 46.05 -0.82
CA LYS A 21 3.89 46.61 -1.65
C LYS A 21 3.02 45.46 -2.18
N ALA A 22 1.70 45.54 -1.99
CA ALA A 22 0.76 44.57 -2.54
C ALA A 22 1.10 44.30 -4.01
N PRO A 23 1.21 43.02 -4.44
CA PRO A 23 1.54 42.72 -5.82
C PRO A 23 0.47 43.34 -6.72
N ALA A 24 0.92 44.02 -7.78
CA ALA A 24 0.03 44.44 -8.86
C ALA A 24 -0.79 43.24 -9.32
N ALA A 25 -2.08 43.43 -9.57
CA ALA A 25 -3.01 42.38 -9.99
C ALA A 25 -2.41 41.60 -11.17
N LEU A 26 -1.84 40.43 -10.87
CA LEU A 26 -1.41 39.48 -11.88
C LEU A 26 -2.68 39.09 -12.63
N ALA A 27 -2.67 39.19 -13.96
CA ALA A 27 -3.66 38.49 -14.77
C ALA A 27 -3.74 37.05 -14.22
N CYS A 28 -4.94 36.53 -14.01
CA CYS A 28 -5.17 35.32 -13.19
C CYS A 28 -4.24 34.15 -13.54
N GLY A 29 -3.74 34.12 -14.77
CA GLY A 29 -2.82 33.11 -15.24
C GLY A 29 -3.58 31.79 -15.40
N ASN A 30 -2.99 30.89 -16.15
CA ASN A 30 -3.44 29.51 -16.21
C ASN A 30 -2.31 28.68 -15.61
N GLY A 31 -2.63 27.77 -14.70
CA GLY A 31 -1.62 26.83 -14.21
C GLY A 31 -1.87 26.29 -12.81
N GLN A 32 -1.35 25.08 -12.62
CA GLN A 32 -1.15 24.45 -11.34
C GLN A 32 -0.16 25.27 -10.50
N LEU A 33 -0.35 25.31 -9.19
CA LEU A 33 0.59 25.95 -8.28
C LEU A 33 1.49 24.90 -7.62
N SER A 34 2.77 25.24 -7.49
CA SER A 34 3.74 24.46 -6.72
C SER A 34 3.39 24.44 -5.23
N ALA A 35 3.93 23.48 -4.48
CA ALA A 35 3.78 23.42 -3.02
C ALA A 35 4.19 24.73 -2.33
N ALA A 36 5.27 25.37 -2.80
CA ALA A 36 5.76 26.64 -2.24
C ALA A 36 4.79 27.80 -2.51
N GLN A 37 4.23 27.88 -3.73
CA GLN A 37 3.22 28.88 -4.07
C GLN A 37 1.94 28.68 -3.27
N LEU A 38 1.47 27.43 -3.12
CA LEU A 38 0.31 27.12 -2.28
C LEU A 38 0.55 27.51 -0.82
N ASN A 39 1.70 27.17 -0.24
CA ASN A 39 2.05 27.61 1.12
C ASN A 39 2.04 29.14 1.25
N SER A 40 2.47 29.88 0.21
CA SER A 40 2.40 31.35 0.19
C SER A 40 0.97 31.87 0.12
N VAL A 41 0.11 31.25 -0.70
CA VAL A 41 -1.31 31.63 -0.80
C VAL A 41 -2.01 31.41 0.53
N PHE A 42 -1.85 30.24 1.13
CA PHE A 42 -2.49 29.89 2.39
C PHE A 42 -1.78 30.48 3.62
N ALA A 43 -0.80 31.37 3.47
CA ALA A 43 -0.11 32.00 4.60
C ALA A 43 -0.96 33.08 5.29
N SER A 44 -1.95 33.64 4.58
CA SER A 44 -2.75 34.76 5.05
C SER A 44 -4.26 34.48 4.93
N PRO A 45 -5.09 35.11 5.79
CA PRO A 45 -6.56 35.02 5.71
C PRO A 45 -7.11 35.83 4.53
N GLY A 46 -8.42 35.76 4.32
CA GLY A 46 -9.15 36.57 3.34
C GLY A 46 -8.98 36.09 1.90
N ILE A 47 -8.67 34.81 1.68
CA ILE A 47 -8.55 34.25 0.32
C ILE A 47 -9.92 34.38 -0.37
N GLY A 48 -9.92 34.94 -1.58
CA GLY A 48 -11.14 35.29 -2.32
C GLY A 48 -11.74 36.67 -2.00
N GLY A 49 -11.08 37.46 -1.14
CA GLY A 49 -11.37 38.88 -0.89
C GLY A 49 -12.25 39.16 0.32
N GLY A 50 -12.09 40.36 0.93
CA GLY A 50 -12.86 40.81 2.08
C GLY A 50 -12.69 39.91 3.31
N ALA A 51 -13.79 39.63 4.02
CA ALA A 51 -13.89 38.54 4.99
C ALA A 51 -14.04 37.19 4.28
N GLY A 52 -13.06 36.86 3.44
CA GLY A 52 -13.01 35.63 2.63
C GLY A 52 -12.55 34.42 3.47
N TYR A 53 -12.06 33.37 2.80
CA TYR A 53 -11.57 32.18 3.49
C TYR A 53 -10.41 32.54 4.42
N ALA A 54 -10.58 32.25 5.71
CA ALA A 54 -9.57 32.46 6.73
C ALA A 54 -8.96 31.15 7.24
N GLY A 55 -9.67 30.03 7.14
CA GLY A 55 -9.17 28.74 7.56
C GLY A 55 -10.18 27.64 7.27
N GLY A 56 -9.71 26.42 7.11
CA GLY A 56 -10.51 25.26 6.77
C GLY A 56 -9.67 23.99 6.77
N ASP A 57 -10.36 22.87 6.93
CA ASP A 57 -9.75 21.55 6.99
C ASP A 57 -10.31 20.57 5.97
N TYR A 58 -9.69 19.39 5.91
CA TYR A 58 -9.96 18.32 4.95
C TYR A 58 -10.04 18.83 3.51
N GLN A 59 -8.98 19.51 3.07
CA GLN A 59 -8.92 20.02 1.71
C GLN A 59 -9.01 18.88 0.70
N HIS A 60 -9.96 18.98 -0.22
CA HIS A 60 -10.09 18.14 -1.41
C HIS A 60 -10.07 19.02 -2.65
N VAL A 61 -9.35 18.59 -3.70
CA VAL A 61 -9.10 19.44 -4.88
C VAL A 61 -9.46 18.71 -6.16
N TYR A 62 -10.35 19.33 -6.94
CA TYR A 62 -10.89 18.76 -8.17
C TYR A 62 -10.47 19.59 -9.38
N PRO A 63 -9.75 19.01 -10.36
CA PRO A 63 -9.50 19.69 -11.62
C PRO A 63 -10.81 19.80 -12.40
N LEU A 64 -11.12 21.00 -12.90
CA LEU A 64 -12.29 21.25 -13.74
C LEU A 64 -11.89 21.25 -15.22
N PRO A 65 -12.82 20.88 -16.14
CA PRO A 65 -12.52 20.79 -17.58
C PRO A 65 -12.03 22.09 -18.22
N ASP A 66 -12.34 23.25 -17.63
CA ASP A 66 -11.94 24.57 -18.12
C ASP A 66 -10.58 25.06 -17.56
N GLY A 67 -9.87 24.19 -16.83
CA GLY A 67 -8.55 24.48 -16.27
C GLY A 67 -8.57 25.18 -14.91
N ARG A 68 -9.75 25.43 -14.34
CA ARG A 68 -9.89 25.82 -12.93
C ARG A 68 -9.70 24.62 -12.01
N PHE A 69 -9.47 24.89 -10.72
CA PHE A 69 -9.58 23.88 -9.67
C PHE A 69 -10.68 24.29 -8.69
N LEU A 70 -11.55 23.35 -8.34
CA LEU A 70 -12.46 23.50 -7.20
C LEU A 70 -11.80 22.89 -5.97
N TRP A 71 -11.66 23.67 -4.92
CA TRP A 71 -11.26 23.21 -3.60
C TRP A 71 -12.51 23.13 -2.74
N LEU A 72 -12.73 22.00 -2.08
CA LEU A 72 -13.74 21.85 -1.05
C LEU A 72 -13.06 21.57 0.28
N PHE A 73 -13.68 22.08 1.33
CA PHE A 73 -13.23 21.94 2.71
C PHE A 73 -14.41 21.50 3.57
N GLN A 74 -14.10 20.86 4.69
CA GLN A 74 -15.08 20.58 5.73
C GLN A 74 -15.37 21.87 6.51
N ASP A 75 -15.08 21.95 7.81
CA ASP A 75 -15.43 23.15 8.56
C ASP A 75 -14.54 24.32 8.08
N VAL A 76 -15.16 25.45 7.72
CA VAL A 76 -14.48 26.64 7.18
C VAL A 76 -14.85 27.87 7.99
N PHE A 77 -13.86 28.73 8.21
CA PHE A 77 -14.03 30.04 8.83
C PHE A 77 -13.71 31.17 7.85
N PHE A 78 -14.42 32.27 8.01
CA PHE A 78 -14.37 33.45 7.16
C PHE A 78 -13.92 34.68 7.96
N SER A 79 -12.81 35.29 7.55
CA SER A 79 -12.24 36.46 8.19
C SER A 79 -11.23 37.15 7.27
N ALA A 80 -11.00 38.44 7.51
CA ALA A 80 -9.93 39.21 6.88
C ALA A 80 -8.64 39.26 7.73
N ASP A 81 -8.68 38.70 8.95
CA ASP A 81 -7.56 38.61 9.89
C ASP A 81 -7.46 37.19 10.49
N ASP A 82 -6.41 36.95 11.28
CA ASP A 82 -6.12 35.63 11.85
C ASP A 82 -6.97 35.27 13.09
N ASP A 83 -7.95 36.09 13.44
CA ASP A 83 -8.92 35.80 14.50
C ASP A 83 -10.17 35.15 13.90
N LEU A 84 -10.36 33.85 14.15
CA LEU A 84 -11.51 33.10 13.65
C LEU A 84 -12.80 33.37 14.43
N ARG A 85 -12.72 34.13 15.54
CA ARG A 85 -13.83 34.62 16.37
C ARG A 85 -14.89 33.54 16.55
N ASP A 86 -14.69 32.64 17.53
CA ASP A 86 -15.55 31.51 17.95
C ASP A 86 -17.06 31.73 17.73
N SER A 87 -17.51 31.62 16.48
CA SER A 87 -18.86 32.04 16.10
C SER A 87 -19.31 31.33 14.85
N LEU A 88 -20.49 30.71 14.96
CA LEU A 88 -21.21 30.15 13.82
C LEU A 88 -21.58 31.22 12.77
N THR A 89 -21.53 32.51 13.12
CA THR A 89 -21.77 33.60 12.16
C THR A 89 -20.61 33.79 11.19
N ALA A 90 -19.40 33.33 11.53
CA ALA A 90 -18.21 33.44 10.70
C ALA A 90 -17.78 32.09 10.12
N ALA A 91 -18.65 31.09 10.13
CA ALA A 91 -18.29 29.72 9.73
C ALA A 91 -19.32 29.07 8.82
N ALA A 92 -18.89 27.99 8.17
CA ALA A 92 -19.72 27.01 7.46
C ALA A 92 -19.19 25.61 7.76
N HIS A 93 -20.06 24.60 7.71
CA HIS A 93 -19.68 23.19 7.78
C HIS A 93 -19.13 22.65 6.48
N ASN A 94 -19.40 23.30 5.34
CA ASN A 94 -18.63 23.09 4.12
C ASN A 94 -18.66 24.35 3.25
N ALA A 95 -17.53 24.65 2.65
CA ALA A 95 -17.37 25.75 1.70
C ALA A 95 -16.23 25.41 0.73
N GLY A 96 -16.04 26.26 -0.28
CA GLY A 96 -15.04 26.01 -1.30
C GLY A 96 -14.29 27.24 -1.77
N LEU A 97 -13.21 26.99 -2.48
CA LEU A 97 -12.47 27.98 -3.24
C LEU A 97 -12.41 27.56 -4.71
N VAL A 98 -12.62 28.51 -5.61
CA VAL A 98 -12.37 28.32 -7.04
C VAL A 98 -11.04 28.97 -7.37
N GLN A 99 -10.11 28.16 -7.85
CA GLN A 99 -8.78 28.60 -8.24
C GLN A 99 -8.69 28.71 -9.76
N GLN A 100 -8.22 29.86 -10.24
CA GLN A 100 -7.74 30.06 -11.61
C GLN A 100 -6.35 30.71 -11.55
N GLY A 101 -5.31 29.88 -11.65
CA GLY A 101 -3.94 30.31 -11.40
C GLY A 101 -3.79 30.93 -10.00
N ASN A 102 -3.55 32.24 -9.94
CA ASN A 102 -3.44 33.01 -8.68
C ASN A 102 -4.73 33.73 -8.27
N CYS A 103 -5.80 33.64 -9.06
CA CYS A 103 -7.11 34.19 -8.71
C CYS A 103 -7.93 33.16 -7.94
N TRP A 104 -8.59 33.65 -6.89
CA TRP A 104 -9.38 32.83 -5.98
C TRP A 104 -10.74 33.48 -5.76
N SER A 105 -11.79 32.68 -5.69
CA SER A 105 -13.12 33.12 -5.26
C SER A 105 -13.75 32.10 -4.31
N VAL A 106 -14.58 32.57 -3.39
CA VAL A 106 -15.24 31.72 -2.39
C VAL A 106 -16.55 31.15 -2.91
N LEU A 107 -16.87 29.92 -2.53
CA LEU A 107 -18.19 29.30 -2.63
C LEU A 107 -18.71 28.98 -1.23
N GLY A 108 -20.01 29.20 -1.00
CA GLY A 108 -20.57 29.24 0.35
C GLY A 108 -20.17 30.54 1.07
N GLY A 109 -20.36 30.59 2.37
CA GLY A 109 -20.07 31.82 3.12
C GLY A 109 -20.41 31.77 4.60
N PRO A 110 -20.21 32.90 5.30
CA PRO A 110 -20.52 33.04 6.72
C PRO A 110 -22.00 32.77 7.02
N ASN A 111 -22.33 32.67 8.31
CA ASN A 111 -23.68 32.37 8.81
C ASN A 111 -24.18 30.97 8.38
N MET A 112 -23.28 29.99 8.35
CA MET A 112 -23.60 28.60 7.97
C MET A 112 -24.22 28.49 6.57
N GLN A 113 -23.84 29.40 5.67
CA GLN A 113 -24.18 29.30 4.25
C GLN A 113 -23.27 28.27 3.61
N ASN A 114 -23.60 27.00 3.81
CA ASN A 114 -22.83 25.89 3.23
C ASN A 114 -22.96 25.91 1.71
N TYR A 115 -21.89 25.53 1.01
CA TYR A 115 -21.97 25.41 -0.45
C TYR A 115 -22.88 24.24 -0.86
N ILE A 116 -22.76 23.10 -0.17
CA ILE A 116 -23.52 21.87 -0.42
C ILE A 116 -24.40 21.55 0.79
N GLY A 117 -25.68 21.29 0.54
CA GLY A 117 -26.60 20.78 1.56
C GLY A 117 -27.07 21.82 2.60
N SER A 118 -26.88 23.12 2.36
CA SER A 118 -27.18 24.18 3.35
C SER A 118 -28.61 24.15 3.88
N SER A 119 -29.60 23.84 3.05
CA SER A 119 -31.02 23.78 3.46
C SER A 119 -31.35 22.59 4.35
N LEU A 120 -30.48 21.58 4.37
CA LEU A 120 -30.60 20.37 5.20
C LEU A 120 -29.74 20.46 6.47
N THR A 121 -28.91 21.51 6.59
CA THR A 121 -28.04 21.70 7.74
C THR A 121 -28.77 22.32 8.91
N THR A 122 -28.67 21.69 10.08
CA THR A 122 -28.90 22.30 11.39
C THR A 122 -27.55 22.44 12.08
N PRO A 123 -26.96 23.65 12.18
CA PRO A 123 -25.60 23.84 12.66
C PRO A 123 -25.31 23.10 13.97
N LEU A 124 -24.17 22.40 14.03
CA LEU A 124 -23.71 21.60 15.17
C LEU A 124 -24.64 20.45 15.61
N ARG A 125 -25.71 20.15 14.86
CA ARG A 125 -26.62 19.01 15.12
C ARG A 125 -26.72 18.06 13.94
N HIS A 126 -26.86 18.58 12.73
CA HIS A 126 -26.97 17.79 11.52
C HIS A 126 -26.33 18.57 10.36
N TRP A 127 -25.28 18.04 9.75
CA TRP A 127 -24.54 18.75 8.69
C TRP A 127 -23.87 17.76 7.71
N PHE A 128 -23.19 18.30 6.71
CA PHE A 128 -22.54 17.52 5.66
C PHE A 128 -21.11 17.98 5.45
N TRP A 129 -20.20 17.01 5.35
CA TRP A 129 -18.78 17.22 5.11
C TRP A 129 -18.37 16.61 3.77
N PRO A 130 -17.66 17.33 2.89
CA PRO A 130 -17.12 16.74 1.68
C PRO A 130 -16.11 15.65 2.00
N LEU A 131 -16.20 14.59 1.21
CA LEU A 131 -15.18 13.57 1.01
C LEU A 131 -14.55 13.85 -0.37
N ASP A 132 -14.26 12.80 -1.14
CA ASP A 132 -13.70 12.94 -2.46
C ASP A 132 -14.74 12.83 -3.58
N GLY A 133 -14.30 13.03 -4.82
CA GLY A 133 -15.16 13.20 -5.98
C GLY A 133 -14.39 13.11 -7.29
N ASP A 134 -15.10 12.82 -8.37
CA ASP A 134 -14.50 12.74 -9.71
C ASP A 134 -15.56 13.12 -10.76
N ILE A 135 -15.11 13.41 -11.97
CA ILE A 135 -15.97 13.71 -13.10
C ILE A 135 -16.75 12.45 -13.51
N GLY A 136 -18.07 12.57 -13.46
CA GLY A 136 -18.99 11.52 -13.87
C GLY A 136 -18.99 11.30 -15.38
N ALA A 137 -19.56 10.17 -15.81
CA ALA A 137 -19.73 9.85 -17.22
C ALA A 137 -20.61 10.87 -17.98
N ASP A 138 -21.35 11.70 -17.24
CA ASP A 138 -22.21 12.78 -17.73
C ASP A 138 -21.53 14.15 -17.75
N GLY A 139 -20.24 14.22 -17.38
CA GLY A 139 -19.44 15.46 -17.38
C GLY A 139 -19.65 16.36 -16.16
N ALA A 140 -20.56 16.00 -15.24
CA ALA A 140 -20.69 16.71 -13.97
C ALA A 140 -19.62 16.25 -12.98
N LEU A 141 -19.24 17.10 -12.03
CA LEU A 141 -18.43 16.69 -10.89
C LEU A 141 -19.33 16.01 -9.86
N TRP A 142 -19.03 14.77 -9.49
CA TRP A 142 -19.74 14.03 -8.45
C TRP A 142 -18.89 14.03 -7.19
N VAL A 143 -19.40 14.60 -6.10
CA VAL A 143 -18.72 14.69 -4.81
C VAL A 143 -19.47 13.85 -3.79
N PHE A 144 -18.76 12.93 -3.13
CA PHE A 144 -19.29 12.21 -1.99
C PHE A 144 -19.25 13.12 -0.76
N MET A 145 -20.32 13.07 0.04
CA MET A 145 -20.48 13.87 1.25
C MET A 145 -20.84 12.93 2.39
N VAL A 146 -20.21 13.06 3.55
CA VAL A 146 -20.65 12.37 4.77
C VAL A 146 -21.73 13.18 5.46
N GLU A 147 -22.81 12.52 5.85
CA GLU A 147 -23.87 13.07 6.71
C GLU A 147 -23.46 12.87 8.16
N MET A 148 -23.39 13.98 8.89
CA MET A 148 -22.98 14.04 10.28
C MET A 148 -24.20 14.34 11.15
N ASP A 149 -24.34 13.59 12.24
CA ASP A 149 -25.34 13.84 13.28
C ASP A 149 -24.65 13.99 14.64
N ASN A 150 -25.07 14.99 15.41
CA ASN A 150 -24.69 15.16 16.80
C ASN A 150 -25.96 15.28 17.66
N PRO A 151 -26.50 14.15 18.13
CA PRO A 151 -27.79 14.14 18.84
C PRO A 151 -27.71 14.86 20.20
N ARG A 152 -26.50 15.08 20.73
CA ARG A 152 -26.27 15.78 22.00
C ARG A 152 -26.03 17.28 21.83
N GLY A 153 -25.84 17.76 20.60
CA GLY A 153 -25.59 19.16 20.29
C GLY A 153 -24.33 19.71 20.96
N THR A 154 -23.31 18.86 21.16
CA THR A 154 -22.08 19.19 21.88
C THR A 154 -20.99 19.82 20.98
N GLY A 155 -21.38 20.36 19.83
CA GLY A 155 -20.48 20.98 18.85
C GLY A 155 -20.18 20.10 17.63
N ALA A 156 -19.22 20.52 16.80
CA ALA A 156 -18.84 19.79 15.59
C ALA A 156 -17.93 18.57 15.84
N ALA A 157 -17.38 18.47 17.06
CA ALA A 157 -16.47 17.39 17.44
C ALA A 157 -17.13 16.38 18.38
N TYR A 158 -17.24 16.69 19.67
CA TYR A 158 -17.67 15.70 20.67
C TYR A 158 -19.08 15.18 20.39
N GLY A 159 -19.24 13.86 20.27
CA GLY A 159 -20.53 13.20 20.03
C GLY A 159 -21.05 13.27 18.60
N ALA A 160 -20.32 13.90 17.67
CA ALA A 160 -20.63 13.89 16.25
C ALA A 160 -20.30 12.52 15.65
N VAL A 161 -21.23 11.94 14.91
CA VAL A 161 -21.06 10.62 14.27
C VAL A 161 -21.47 10.66 12.80
N PRO A 162 -20.76 9.95 11.91
CA PRO A 162 -21.20 9.76 10.55
C PRO A 162 -22.40 8.80 10.52
N VAL A 163 -23.51 9.22 9.90
CA VAL A 163 -24.76 8.45 9.82
C VAL A 163 -25.14 8.05 8.41
N GLY A 164 -24.48 8.59 7.39
CA GLY A 164 -24.73 8.23 6.00
C GLY A 164 -23.75 8.86 5.02
N THR A 165 -23.89 8.49 3.75
CA THR A 165 -23.16 9.10 2.63
C THR A 165 -24.13 9.59 1.58
N TRP A 166 -23.84 10.75 1.02
CA TRP A 166 -24.61 11.47 0.01
C TRP A 166 -23.75 11.77 -1.21
N LEU A 167 -24.41 12.08 -2.33
CA LEU A 167 -23.80 12.47 -3.59
C LEU A 167 -24.31 13.85 -3.97
N ALA A 168 -23.39 14.79 -4.08
CA ALA A 168 -23.62 16.07 -4.74
C ALA A 168 -23.16 15.96 -6.19
N ARG A 169 -24.00 16.40 -7.13
CA ARG A 169 -23.67 16.51 -8.55
C ARG A 169 -23.58 17.98 -8.89
N ILE A 170 -22.45 18.41 -9.42
CA ILE A 170 -22.10 19.82 -9.60
C ILE A 170 -21.81 20.07 -11.07
N ASP A 171 -22.41 21.11 -11.62
CA ASP A 171 -22.10 21.60 -12.97
C ASP A 171 -20.68 22.18 -12.99
N THR A 172 -19.80 21.65 -13.83
CA THR A 172 -18.38 22.02 -13.81
C THR A 172 -18.09 23.43 -14.33
N THR A 173 -19.07 24.08 -14.97
CA THR A 173 -18.90 25.41 -15.54
C THR A 173 -19.44 26.47 -14.57
N SER A 174 -20.71 26.39 -14.24
CA SER A 174 -21.42 27.32 -13.36
C SER A 174 -21.17 27.07 -11.88
N LEU A 175 -20.71 25.86 -11.52
CA LEU A 175 -20.57 25.40 -10.13
C LEU A 175 -21.90 25.36 -9.38
N ALA A 176 -23.02 25.27 -10.10
CA ALA A 176 -24.32 25.03 -9.50
C ALA A 176 -24.43 23.56 -9.03
N VAL A 177 -24.94 23.36 -7.81
CA VAL A 177 -25.30 22.01 -7.32
C VAL A 177 -26.59 21.58 -8.04
N LEU A 178 -26.45 20.62 -8.97
CA LEU A 178 -27.53 20.09 -9.80
C LEU A 178 -28.45 19.14 -9.03
N SER A 179 -27.87 18.32 -8.14
CA SER A 179 -28.62 17.43 -7.27
C SER A 179 -27.82 17.09 -6.01
N PHE A 180 -28.54 16.78 -4.93
CA PHE A 180 -27.96 16.30 -3.68
C PHE A 180 -28.83 15.19 -3.08
N THR A 181 -28.36 13.95 -3.13
CA THR A 181 -29.16 12.75 -2.79
C THR A 181 -28.36 11.74 -1.98
N ARG A 182 -29.02 10.84 -1.24
CA ARG A 182 -28.32 9.71 -0.58
C ARG A 182 -27.58 8.85 -1.60
N ALA A 183 -26.38 8.43 -1.25
CA ALA A 183 -25.56 7.57 -2.09
C ALA A 183 -26.10 6.12 -2.10
N PRO A 184 -25.94 5.35 -3.20
CA PRO A 184 -26.30 3.94 -3.24
C PRO A 184 -25.61 3.07 -2.17
N ASN A 185 -24.46 3.55 -1.68
CA ASN A 185 -23.61 2.92 -0.68
C ASN A 185 -23.56 3.74 0.64
N ALA A 186 -24.70 4.23 1.14
CA ALA A 186 -24.81 5.10 2.33
C ALA A 186 -24.44 4.43 3.69
N GLY A 187 -23.63 3.38 3.69
CA GLY A 187 -23.16 2.74 4.92
C GLY A 187 -22.06 3.53 5.63
N THR A 188 -21.84 3.25 6.90
CA THR A 188 -20.87 3.96 7.77
C THR A 188 -19.39 3.65 7.47
N ARG A 189 -19.10 2.96 6.37
CA ARG A 189 -17.73 2.73 5.85
C ARG A 189 -17.26 3.84 4.90
N LEU A 190 -18.10 4.86 4.66
CA LEU A 190 -17.76 6.08 3.91
C LEU A 190 -16.99 5.82 2.60
N TYR A 191 -17.51 4.90 1.79
CA TYR A 191 -16.96 4.67 0.45
C TYR A 191 -17.11 5.93 -0.40
N GLY A 192 -16.02 6.37 -1.02
CA GLY A 192 -15.90 7.70 -1.60
C GLY A 192 -15.10 8.66 -0.71
N TRP A 193 -14.48 8.15 0.36
CA TRP A 193 -13.47 8.90 1.13
C TRP A 193 -12.36 9.43 0.23
N SER A 194 -11.88 8.56 -0.67
CA SER A 194 -10.96 8.89 -1.75
C SER A 194 -11.39 8.14 -2.99
N ILE A 195 -11.18 8.73 -4.17
CA ILE A 195 -11.58 8.18 -5.46
C ILE A 195 -10.39 8.25 -6.41
N ALA A 196 -10.08 7.11 -7.02
CA ALA A 196 -9.18 7.06 -8.17
C ALA A 196 -9.88 6.34 -9.30
N SER A 197 -9.70 6.79 -10.54
CA SER A 197 -10.33 6.19 -11.72
C SER A 197 -9.29 5.66 -12.71
N ASP A 198 -9.61 4.54 -13.37
CA ASP A 198 -8.95 4.12 -14.60
C ASP A 198 -9.88 4.30 -15.81
N ASP A 199 -9.59 3.63 -16.93
CA ASP A 199 -10.41 3.73 -18.13
C ASP A 199 -11.71 2.93 -18.05
N THR A 200 -11.82 2.03 -17.08
CA THR A 200 -12.93 1.07 -16.95
C THR A 200 -13.78 1.33 -15.70
N TYR A 201 -13.15 1.66 -14.57
CA TYR A 201 -13.80 1.78 -13.27
C TYR A 201 -13.37 3.05 -12.53
N SER A 202 -14.30 3.54 -11.69
CA SER A 202 -13.99 4.46 -10.60
C SER A 202 -13.95 3.65 -9.31
N TYR A 203 -12.82 3.74 -8.60
CA TYR A 203 -12.56 3.00 -7.37
C TYR A 203 -12.84 3.89 -6.17
N LEU A 204 -13.72 3.42 -5.29
CA LEU A 204 -14.18 4.14 -4.12
C LEU A 204 -13.46 3.58 -2.91
N TYR A 205 -12.45 4.28 -2.43
CA TYR A 205 -11.80 3.94 -1.17
C TYR A 205 -12.73 4.33 -0.02
N GLY A 206 -12.88 3.41 0.92
CA GLY A 206 -13.75 3.55 2.07
C GLY A 206 -12.96 3.46 3.35
N HIS A 207 -13.35 4.26 4.32
CA HIS A 207 -12.81 4.23 5.67
C HIS A 207 -13.97 4.44 6.64
N CYS A 208 -14.10 3.59 7.65
CA CYS A 208 -15.21 3.68 8.61
C CYS A 208 -15.01 4.77 9.66
N TYR A 209 -14.51 5.93 9.25
CA TYR A 209 -13.98 7.00 10.06
C TYR A 209 -14.95 7.46 11.15
N ARG A 210 -14.82 6.88 12.36
CA ARG A 210 -15.60 7.24 13.54
C ARG A 210 -14.74 8.12 14.42
N GLN A 211 -14.78 9.42 14.14
CA GLN A 211 -14.18 10.43 15.00
C GLN A 211 -15.01 10.58 16.29
N PHE A 212 -14.34 10.96 17.38
CA PHE A 212 -14.94 11.42 18.64
C PHE A 212 -15.76 10.40 19.45
N VAL A 213 -15.41 9.11 19.37
CA VAL A 213 -16.04 8.04 20.18
C VAL A 213 -15.77 8.23 21.68
N HIS A 214 -14.62 8.84 22.04
CA HIS A 214 -14.21 9.10 23.41
C HIS A 214 -13.76 10.56 23.62
N ASN A 215 -13.93 11.05 24.85
CA ASN A 215 -13.64 12.44 25.23
C ASN A 215 -12.15 12.66 25.48
N VAL A 216 -11.35 12.90 24.44
CA VAL A 216 -9.97 13.39 24.60
C VAL A 216 -9.39 13.92 23.29
N ASN A 217 -8.57 14.96 23.43
CA ASN A 217 -7.51 15.38 22.51
C ASN A 217 -6.44 14.26 22.37
N SER A 218 -6.80 13.05 21.93
CA SER A 218 -5.89 11.90 21.76
C SER A 218 -6.43 10.88 20.75
N VAL A 219 -5.59 9.90 20.39
CA VAL A 219 -5.92 8.78 19.47
C VAL A 219 -7.18 8.03 19.87
N ALA A 220 -7.50 7.99 21.17
CA ALA A 220 -8.68 7.32 21.69
C ALA A 220 -9.99 7.94 21.18
N GLN A 221 -9.96 9.13 20.56
CA GLN A 221 -11.13 9.68 19.89
C GLN A 221 -11.57 8.83 18.67
N PHE A 222 -10.71 7.99 18.11
CA PHE A 222 -11.02 7.15 16.96
C PHE A 222 -11.38 5.71 17.35
N ASP A 223 -12.30 5.09 16.62
CA ASP A 223 -12.62 3.67 16.75
C ASP A 223 -11.43 2.80 16.31
N ALA A 224 -10.69 2.23 17.28
CA ALA A 224 -9.50 1.42 17.03
C ALA A 224 -9.76 0.12 16.24
N ALA A 225 -11.01 -0.39 16.23
CA ALA A 225 -11.36 -1.53 15.40
C ALA A 225 -11.58 -1.14 13.94
N CYS A 226 -11.83 0.14 13.68
CA CYS A 226 -12.04 0.67 12.35
C CYS A 226 -10.78 1.32 11.76
N MET A 227 -10.19 2.27 12.50
CA MET A 227 -9.17 3.22 12.04
C MET A 227 -8.00 2.59 11.26
N PRO A 228 -7.52 1.38 11.58
CA PRO A 228 -6.44 0.80 10.79
C PRO A 228 -6.84 0.40 9.37
N ASN A 229 -8.14 0.27 9.06
CA ASN A 229 -8.63 -0.48 7.91
C ASN A 229 -9.13 0.43 6.78
N THR A 230 -8.54 0.29 5.60
CA THR A 230 -9.12 0.85 4.36
C THR A 230 -9.84 -0.24 3.57
N TYR A 231 -11.02 0.08 3.07
CA TYR A 231 -11.85 -0.76 2.22
C TYR A 231 -11.87 -0.22 0.78
N LEU A 232 -12.26 -1.06 -0.17
CA LEU A 232 -12.36 -0.67 -1.58
C LEU A 232 -13.67 -1.16 -2.18
N ALA A 233 -14.30 -0.29 -2.96
CA ALA A 233 -15.39 -0.64 -3.85
C ALA A 233 -15.10 -0.10 -5.25
N ARG A 234 -15.90 -0.49 -6.24
CA ARG A 234 -15.82 0.06 -7.59
C ARG A 234 -17.19 0.16 -8.24
N VAL A 235 -17.29 1.12 -9.16
CA VAL A 235 -18.39 1.28 -10.11
C VAL A 235 -17.80 1.44 -11.51
N PRO A 236 -18.55 1.13 -12.60
CA PRO A 236 -18.13 1.54 -13.94
C PRO A 236 -17.72 3.02 -13.95
N LYS A 237 -16.67 3.37 -14.70
CA LYS A 237 -16.07 4.71 -14.68
C LYS A 237 -17.14 5.81 -14.73
N GLY A 238 -17.13 6.68 -13.71
CA GLY A 238 -18.01 7.84 -13.61
C GLY A 238 -19.49 7.54 -13.36
N ARG A 239 -19.87 6.29 -13.05
CA ARG A 239 -21.26 5.86 -12.76
C ARG A 239 -21.51 5.71 -11.26
N PHE A 240 -21.32 6.81 -10.52
CA PHE A 240 -21.48 6.87 -9.06
C PHE A 240 -22.93 6.68 -8.58
N ASP A 241 -23.89 6.74 -9.49
CA ASP A 241 -25.32 6.45 -9.26
C ASP A 241 -25.63 4.95 -9.08
N LEU A 242 -24.69 4.07 -9.43
CA LEU A 242 -24.88 2.63 -9.38
C LEU A 242 -24.46 2.01 -8.03
N THR A 243 -25.04 0.85 -7.70
CA THR A 243 -24.59 0.04 -6.57
C THR A 243 -23.16 -0.49 -6.84
N PRO A 244 -22.19 -0.24 -5.95
CA PRO A 244 -20.83 -0.71 -6.14
C PRO A 244 -20.66 -2.23 -5.97
N GLU A 245 -19.60 -2.76 -6.57
CA GLU A 245 -19.00 -4.03 -6.17
C GLU A 245 -17.91 -3.79 -5.12
N TYR A 246 -17.72 -4.71 -4.18
CA TYR A 246 -16.83 -4.52 -3.03
C TYR A 246 -15.66 -5.49 -3.06
N TRP A 247 -14.48 -5.03 -2.66
CA TRP A 247 -13.30 -5.88 -2.55
C TRP A 247 -13.47 -6.88 -1.40
N ILE A 248 -13.28 -8.17 -1.70
CA ILE A 248 -13.43 -9.26 -0.73
C ILE A 248 -12.14 -10.08 -0.57
N GLY A 249 -10.99 -9.48 -0.92
CA GLY A 249 -9.67 -10.09 -0.81
C GLY A 249 -9.32 -10.98 -1.99
N GLY A 250 -8.76 -10.40 -3.05
CA GLY A 250 -8.35 -11.07 -4.29
C GLY A 250 -9.44 -11.15 -5.37
N THR A 251 -10.66 -10.72 -5.06
CA THR A 251 -11.80 -10.66 -6.00
C THR A 251 -12.86 -9.66 -5.51
N TRP A 252 -13.94 -9.51 -6.26
CA TRP A 252 -15.07 -8.61 -6.01
C TRP A 252 -16.31 -9.38 -5.55
N GLY A 253 -17.15 -8.72 -4.74
CA GLY A 253 -18.36 -9.30 -4.16
C GLY A 253 -19.29 -8.25 -3.56
N SER A 254 -20.08 -8.64 -2.56
CA SER A 254 -21.10 -7.80 -1.93
C SER A 254 -20.54 -6.98 -0.75
N ALA A 255 -21.28 -5.95 -0.34
CA ALA A 255 -20.94 -5.11 0.81
C ALA A 255 -20.79 -5.91 2.12
N ALA A 256 -21.58 -6.98 2.27
CA ALA A 256 -21.56 -7.84 3.46
C ALA A 256 -20.28 -8.67 3.57
N SER A 257 -19.65 -8.98 2.43
CA SER A 257 -18.41 -9.75 2.36
C SER A 257 -17.16 -8.88 2.22
N ALA A 258 -17.32 -7.55 2.22
CA ALA A 258 -16.23 -6.60 2.05
C ALA A 258 -15.15 -6.80 3.12
N ARG A 259 -13.89 -6.83 2.68
CA ARG A 259 -12.71 -6.97 3.55
C ARG A 259 -11.79 -5.76 3.39
N PRO A 260 -11.01 -5.41 4.44
CA PRO A 260 -9.99 -4.39 4.30
C PRO A 260 -9.01 -4.76 3.17
N LEU A 261 -8.74 -3.80 2.29
CA LEU A 261 -7.70 -3.91 1.27
C LEU A 261 -6.31 -3.76 1.90
N MET A 262 -6.23 -2.92 2.94
CA MET A 262 -5.02 -2.58 3.68
C MET A 262 -5.40 -2.36 5.15
N THR A 263 -4.54 -2.83 6.05
CA THR A 263 -4.62 -2.58 7.49
C THR A 263 -3.31 -1.97 7.96
N ARG A 264 -3.34 -0.74 8.49
CA ARG A 264 -2.15 -0.01 8.94
C ARG A 264 -2.45 0.85 10.17
N GLY A 265 -1.91 0.44 11.33
CA GLY A 265 -1.67 1.29 12.51
C GLY A 265 -2.83 2.20 12.94
N ALA A 266 -2.48 3.28 13.65
CA ALA A 266 -3.40 4.37 13.96
C ALA A 266 -3.39 5.39 12.83
N ALA A 267 -3.84 4.97 11.65
CA ALA A 267 -3.78 5.77 10.45
C ALA A 267 -5.06 6.59 10.24
N ASN A 268 -4.87 7.81 9.74
CA ASN A 268 -5.92 8.46 8.97
C ASN A 268 -6.16 7.67 7.68
N PRO A 269 -7.35 7.78 7.07
CA PRO A 269 -7.63 7.14 5.81
C PRO A 269 -6.59 7.45 4.74
N MET A 270 -6.32 6.45 3.89
CA MET A 270 -5.48 6.65 2.72
C MET A 270 -6.21 7.52 1.69
N ASP A 271 -5.45 8.42 1.10
CA ASP A 271 -5.85 9.21 -0.06
C ASP A 271 -5.08 8.73 -1.28
N VAL A 272 -5.77 8.48 -2.39
CA VAL A 272 -5.24 7.77 -3.55
C VAL A 272 -5.43 8.57 -4.81
N GLU A 273 -4.34 8.72 -5.58
CA GLU A 273 -4.36 9.33 -6.92
C GLU A 273 -3.61 8.42 -7.91
N ARG A 274 -3.98 8.49 -9.19
CA ARG A 274 -3.31 7.74 -10.26
C ARG A 274 -2.43 8.67 -11.09
N PHE A 275 -1.13 8.39 -11.09
CA PHE A 275 -0.14 9.09 -11.94
C PHE A 275 0.39 8.14 -13.01
N GLY A 276 -0.14 8.26 -14.23
CA GLY A 276 0.17 7.33 -15.32
C GLY A 276 -0.28 5.91 -14.98
N ASP A 277 0.66 4.96 -14.93
CA ASP A 277 0.38 3.55 -14.60
C ASP A 277 0.65 3.18 -13.14
N THR A 278 0.89 4.18 -12.29
CA THR A 278 1.15 3.99 -10.86
C THR A 278 0.01 4.60 -10.05
N TYR A 279 -0.58 3.80 -9.19
CA TYR A 279 -1.40 4.30 -8.10
C TYR A 279 -0.50 4.71 -6.95
N VAL A 280 -0.70 5.91 -6.44
CA VAL A 280 0.04 6.45 -5.30
C VAL A 280 -0.96 6.74 -4.21
N SER A 281 -0.62 6.38 -2.97
CA SER A 281 -1.41 6.80 -1.83
C SER A 281 -0.57 7.56 -0.82
N VAL A 282 -1.17 8.56 -0.19
CA VAL A 282 -0.63 9.18 1.02
C VAL A 282 -1.48 8.81 2.21
N THR A 283 -0.81 8.47 3.30
CA THR A 283 -1.48 8.07 4.53
C THR A 283 -0.76 8.73 5.69
N LYS A 284 -1.51 9.41 6.56
CA LYS A 284 -1.00 9.91 7.83
C LYS A 284 -1.09 8.77 8.85
N ILE A 285 0.06 8.22 9.28
CA ILE A 285 0.13 6.86 9.86
C ILE A 285 0.33 6.80 11.37
N ASP A 286 0.83 7.88 11.95
CA ASP A 286 0.81 8.09 13.39
C ASP A 286 -0.41 8.92 13.75
N ASP A 287 -0.78 8.87 15.03
CA ASP A 287 -1.99 9.47 15.54
C ASP A 287 -2.13 10.97 15.25
N TRP A 288 -3.17 11.60 15.81
CA TRP A 288 -3.43 13.03 15.67
C TRP A 288 -2.20 13.93 15.94
N TRP A 289 -1.32 13.54 16.87
CA TRP A 289 -0.17 14.34 17.32
C TRP A 289 1.14 14.00 16.59
N GLY A 290 1.19 12.83 15.98
CA GLY A 290 2.30 12.37 15.19
C GLY A 290 2.68 13.30 14.03
N ALA A 291 3.77 13.03 13.32
CA ALA A 291 4.25 13.79 12.16
C ALA A 291 4.58 12.92 10.93
N TRP A 292 4.32 11.62 10.95
CA TRP A 292 4.69 10.72 9.86
C TRP A 292 3.60 10.61 8.78
N VAL A 293 3.98 10.91 7.56
CA VAL A 293 3.19 10.61 6.35
C VAL A 293 3.91 9.53 5.57
N TYR A 294 3.20 8.47 5.21
CA TYR A 294 3.69 7.43 4.31
C TYR A 294 3.19 7.70 2.90
N VAL A 295 4.07 7.46 1.93
CA VAL A 295 3.74 7.42 0.51
C VAL A 295 3.90 5.99 0.04
N ASP A 296 2.81 5.40 -0.43
CA ASP A 296 2.78 4.05 -0.95
C ASP A 296 2.56 4.07 -2.47
N LYS A 297 3.00 3.01 -3.13
CA LYS A 297 2.76 2.78 -4.56
C LYS A 297 2.11 1.43 -4.80
N ALA A 298 1.29 1.35 -5.84
CA ALA A 298 0.69 0.10 -6.28
C ALA A 298 0.54 0.04 -7.81
N PRO A 299 0.65 -1.16 -8.40
CA PRO A 299 0.44 -1.35 -9.84
C PRO A 299 -1.05 -1.41 -10.22
N ASN A 300 -1.93 -1.66 -9.25
CA ASN A 300 -3.39 -1.73 -9.41
C ASN A 300 -4.06 -1.01 -8.23
N PRO A 301 -5.34 -0.60 -8.33
CA PRO A 301 -6.00 0.16 -7.27
C PRO A 301 -6.25 -0.66 -6.00
N TRP A 302 -6.37 -1.98 -6.10
CA TRP A 302 -6.43 -2.89 -4.95
C TRP A 302 -5.04 -3.34 -4.44
N GLY A 303 -3.96 -2.81 -5.03
CA GLY A 303 -2.60 -3.20 -4.68
C GLY A 303 -1.95 -4.26 -5.59
N PRO A 304 -0.97 -5.01 -5.08
CA PRO A 304 -0.41 -4.88 -3.73
C PRO A 304 0.23 -3.51 -3.51
N TRP A 305 0.03 -2.96 -2.30
CA TRP A 305 0.55 -1.66 -1.91
C TRP A 305 1.89 -1.81 -1.20
N GLU A 306 2.90 -1.07 -1.66
CA GLU A 306 4.24 -1.05 -1.10
C GLU A 306 4.56 0.34 -0.54
N ASN A 307 5.06 0.40 0.69
CA ASN A 307 5.59 1.65 1.21
C ASN A 307 6.90 2.02 0.52
N ASP A 308 6.90 3.15 -0.17
CA ASP A 308 8.05 3.67 -0.91
C ASP A 308 8.80 4.71 -0.07
N GLN A 309 8.05 5.58 0.62
CA GLN A 309 8.61 6.69 1.38
C GLN A 309 7.89 6.86 2.72
N ALA A 310 8.66 7.31 3.72
CA ALA A 310 8.16 7.81 4.99
C ALA A 310 8.75 9.21 5.20
N ARG A 311 7.89 10.20 5.39
CA ARG A 311 8.29 11.59 5.60
C ARG A 311 7.87 12.03 7.00
N PHE A 312 8.85 12.51 7.76
CA PHE A 312 8.58 13.22 9.01
C PHE A 312 8.33 14.69 8.69
N ILE A 313 7.12 15.16 9.01
CA ILE A 313 6.67 16.53 8.76
C ILE A 313 7.04 17.41 9.95
N VAL A 314 7.88 18.41 9.70
CA VAL A 314 8.34 19.37 10.69
C VAL A 314 8.48 20.74 10.04
N ASN A 315 7.94 21.77 10.71
CA ASN A 315 8.05 23.20 10.39
C ASN A 315 7.00 23.78 9.42
N GLU A 316 6.13 22.97 8.81
CA GLU A 316 5.05 23.46 7.96
C GLU A 316 3.78 23.77 8.78
N ARG A 317 3.88 24.73 9.71
CA ARG A 317 2.80 25.18 10.63
C ARG A 317 2.45 24.22 11.78
N LYS A 318 3.24 23.16 11.96
CA LYS A 318 3.18 22.31 13.15
C LYS A 318 3.90 22.97 14.34
N CYS A 319 3.13 23.38 15.35
CA CYS A 319 3.64 23.79 16.66
C CYS A 319 3.79 22.60 17.64
N SER A 320 4.39 22.83 18.82
CA SER A 320 4.58 21.79 19.85
C SER A 320 3.28 21.20 20.43
N GLN A 321 2.16 21.91 20.28
CA GLN A 321 0.83 21.50 20.72
C GLN A 321 -0.10 21.22 19.53
N CYS A 322 0.44 21.15 18.30
CA CYS A 322 -0.33 21.03 17.07
C CYS A 322 -0.15 19.64 16.45
N GLY A 323 -1.21 19.14 15.85
CA GLY A 323 -1.27 17.91 15.06
C GLY A 323 -1.37 18.19 13.56
N ILE A 324 -1.25 17.12 12.77
CA ILE A 324 -1.59 17.13 11.35
C ILE A 324 -2.52 15.94 11.07
N TYR A 325 -3.44 16.11 10.14
CA TYR A 325 -4.40 15.08 9.73
C TYR A 325 -4.75 15.28 8.26
N HIS A 326 -5.49 14.32 7.69
CA HIS A 326 -5.91 14.36 6.28
C HIS A 326 -4.75 14.64 5.31
N ALA A 327 -3.78 13.72 5.23
CA ALA A 327 -2.81 13.78 4.15
C ALA A 327 -3.55 13.57 2.82
N HIS A 328 -3.33 14.44 1.84
CA HIS A 328 -4.06 14.45 0.58
C HIS A 328 -3.13 14.79 -0.59
N LEU A 329 -3.23 14.02 -1.68
CA LEU A 329 -2.53 14.21 -2.93
C LEU A 329 -3.22 15.27 -3.77
N MET A 330 -2.46 16.22 -4.28
CA MET A 330 -2.97 17.07 -5.36
C MET A 330 -3.14 16.23 -6.63
N PRO A 331 -4.15 16.51 -7.48
CA PRO A 331 -4.48 15.73 -8.67
C PRO A 331 -3.51 16.00 -9.85
N TYR A 332 -2.29 16.44 -9.55
CA TYR A 332 -1.28 16.81 -10.54
C TYR A 332 0.14 16.70 -10.00
N LEU A 333 1.09 16.67 -10.93
CA LEU A 333 2.52 16.73 -10.63
C LEU A 333 3.06 18.14 -10.85
N ASP A 334 3.87 18.62 -9.92
CA ASP A 334 4.66 19.84 -10.07
C ASP A 334 6.10 19.47 -10.45
N GLN A 335 6.48 19.75 -11.71
CA GLN A 335 7.80 19.40 -12.26
C GLN A 335 8.16 17.91 -12.04
N GLY A 336 7.17 17.01 -12.13
CA GLY A 336 7.33 15.56 -11.92
C GLY A 336 7.33 15.12 -10.46
N SER A 337 7.19 16.05 -9.50
CA SER A 337 7.02 15.75 -8.08
C SER A 337 5.56 15.72 -7.70
N LEU A 338 5.21 14.85 -6.75
CA LEU A 338 3.94 14.92 -6.03
C LEU A 338 3.86 16.24 -5.29
N VAL A 339 2.67 16.83 -5.23
CA VAL A 339 2.34 17.86 -4.25
C VAL A 339 1.43 17.20 -3.22
N VAL A 340 1.92 17.09 -1.99
CA VAL A 340 1.20 16.49 -0.87
C VAL A 340 0.77 17.60 0.09
N SER A 341 -0.48 17.55 0.50
CA SER A 341 -1.08 18.49 1.44
C SER A 341 -1.52 17.80 2.73
N TRP A 342 -1.69 18.56 3.80
CA TRP A 342 -2.38 18.11 5.01
C TRP A 342 -3.10 19.26 5.69
N SER A 343 -4.11 18.90 6.47
CA SER A 343 -4.72 19.81 7.43
C SER A 343 -3.85 19.92 8.68
N ASN A 344 -3.78 21.13 9.23
CA ASN A 344 -3.14 21.40 10.51
C ASN A 344 -4.23 21.55 11.58
N GLY A 345 -3.91 21.17 12.82
CA GLY A 345 -4.84 21.35 13.92
C GLY A 345 -4.16 21.40 15.29
N GLY A 346 -4.95 21.57 16.33
CA GLY A 346 -4.50 21.61 17.72
C GLY A 346 -5.71 21.63 18.66
N PRO A 347 -5.51 21.84 19.97
CA PRO A 347 -6.59 22.09 20.90
C PRO A 347 -7.54 23.17 20.38
N PHE A 348 -8.86 22.99 20.56
CA PHE A 348 -9.88 23.82 19.93
C PHE A 348 -9.65 25.34 20.10
N ASN A 349 -9.36 25.76 21.33
CA ASN A 349 -9.05 27.14 21.67
C ASN A 349 -7.80 27.71 20.97
N LEU A 350 -6.83 26.87 20.61
CA LEU A 350 -5.56 27.32 20.05
C LEU A 350 -5.71 27.77 18.59
N TRP A 351 -6.42 27.00 17.77
CA TRP A 351 -6.58 27.34 16.35
C TRP A 351 -7.66 28.40 16.12
N GLN A 352 -8.64 28.53 17.02
CA GLN A 352 -9.58 29.66 17.03
C GLN A 352 -8.88 31.00 17.22
N ALA A 353 -7.90 31.06 18.13
CA ALA A 353 -7.12 32.26 18.40
C ALA A 353 -6.00 32.52 17.36
N ASN A 354 -5.76 31.56 16.47
CA ASN A 354 -4.71 31.66 15.46
C ASN A 354 -5.09 30.87 14.20
N ALA A 355 -5.81 31.53 13.29
CA ALA A 355 -6.27 30.98 12.02
C ALA A 355 -5.16 30.36 11.16
N PHE A 356 -3.91 30.84 11.32
CA PHE A 356 -2.76 30.28 10.62
C PHE A 356 -2.59 28.77 10.85
N LEU A 357 -3.00 28.27 12.02
CA LEU A 357 -2.93 26.86 12.39
C LEU A 357 -4.07 26.01 11.82
N TYR A 358 -5.09 26.63 11.23
CA TYR A 358 -6.26 25.96 10.63
C TYR A 358 -6.33 26.22 9.13
N ARG A 359 -5.18 26.04 8.46
CA ARG A 359 -5.05 26.14 7.00
C ARG A 359 -4.22 24.97 6.51
N PRO A 360 -4.38 24.52 5.25
CA PRO A 360 -3.56 23.45 4.71
C PRO A 360 -2.10 23.88 4.56
N SER A 361 -1.21 22.90 4.69
CA SER A 361 0.22 23.00 4.38
C SER A 361 0.58 22.04 3.25
N PHE A 362 1.65 22.35 2.51
CA PHE A 362 2.03 21.61 1.30
C PHE A 362 3.52 21.29 1.27
N VAL A 363 3.88 20.14 0.68
CA VAL A 363 5.27 19.77 0.39
C VAL A 363 5.38 19.07 -0.95
N ALA A 364 6.50 19.28 -1.64
CA ALA A 364 6.84 18.51 -2.83
C ALA A 364 7.55 17.21 -2.43
N MET A 365 7.15 16.09 -3.02
CA MET A 365 7.78 14.78 -2.79
C MET A 365 8.08 14.08 -4.12
N PRO A 366 9.15 13.28 -4.23
CA PRO A 366 9.40 12.49 -5.43
C PRO A 366 8.25 11.54 -5.73
N LEU A 367 7.83 11.45 -7.00
CA LEU A 367 6.89 10.43 -7.45
C LEU A 367 7.51 9.03 -7.30
N PRO A 368 6.87 8.09 -6.57
CA PRO A 368 7.34 6.72 -6.46
C PRO A 368 7.46 6.02 -7.82
N THR A 369 8.57 5.32 -8.04
CA THR A 369 8.82 4.54 -9.28
C THR A 369 9.04 3.07 -8.98
N PHE A 370 8.64 2.19 -9.89
CA PHE A 370 9.00 0.78 -9.82
C PHE A 370 10.46 0.56 -10.24
N ARG A 371 11.12 -0.40 -9.60
CA ARG A 371 12.45 -0.87 -9.98
C ARG A 371 12.41 -1.48 -11.39
N THR A 372 13.38 -1.12 -12.24
CA THR A 372 13.48 -1.53 -13.65
C THR A 372 14.83 -2.17 -13.99
N ASP A 373 15.55 -2.69 -13.00
CA ASP A 373 16.91 -3.14 -13.22
C ASP A 373 16.99 -4.36 -14.15
N ALA A 374 17.98 -4.34 -15.06
CA ALA A 374 18.15 -5.39 -16.06
C ALA A 374 18.36 -6.77 -15.41
N PRO A 375 17.97 -7.88 -16.08
CA PRO A 375 18.26 -9.23 -15.60
C PRO A 375 19.75 -9.40 -15.33
N ALA A 376 20.09 -10.04 -14.20
CA ALA A 376 21.48 -10.37 -13.91
C ALA A 376 21.93 -11.53 -14.83
N GLY A 377 22.97 -11.31 -15.63
CA GLY A 377 23.60 -12.33 -16.47
C GLY A 377 24.84 -12.93 -15.80
N GLY A 378 25.20 -14.15 -16.18
CA GLY A 378 26.34 -14.87 -15.60
C GLY A 378 26.12 -15.13 -14.10
N LEU A 379 25.42 -16.21 -13.77
CA LEU A 379 25.06 -16.52 -12.39
C LEU A 379 25.64 -17.86 -11.98
N ARG A 380 26.41 -17.87 -10.89
CA ARG A 380 26.72 -19.11 -10.18
C ARG A 380 25.66 -19.39 -9.13
N LEU A 381 25.32 -20.66 -8.99
CA LEU A 381 24.51 -21.12 -7.87
C LEU A 381 25.43 -21.47 -6.70
N GLN A 382 25.15 -20.88 -5.54
CA GLN A 382 25.65 -21.36 -4.25
C GLN A 382 24.52 -22.15 -3.58
N PRO A 383 24.51 -23.48 -3.69
CA PRO A 383 23.47 -24.30 -3.08
C PRO A 383 23.69 -24.43 -1.58
N ARG A 384 22.62 -24.79 -0.87
CA ARG A 384 22.62 -25.10 0.56
C ARG A 384 21.60 -26.17 0.89
N THR A 385 21.76 -26.84 2.03
CA THR A 385 20.66 -27.60 2.61
C THR A 385 19.48 -26.66 2.87
N PRO A 386 18.23 -27.05 2.55
CA PRO A 386 17.05 -26.20 2.72
C PRO A 386 16.98 -25.56 4.11
N VAL A 387 16.75 -24.24 4.16
CA VAL A 387 16.53 -23.47 5.39
C VAL A 387 15.20 -22.73 5.32
N ARG A 388 14.42 -22.75 6.41
CA ARG A 388 13.14 -22.02 6.45
C ARG A 388 13.37 -20.54 6.69
N ALA A 389 13.01 -19.71 5.72
CA ALA A 389 13.02 -18.26 5.85
C ALA A 389 11.75 -17.74 6.54
N ILE A 390 10.59 -18.33 6.23
CA ILE A 390 9.32 -17.97 6.88
C ILE A 390 8.35 -19.16 6.95
N ASP A 391 7.53 -19.18 8.00
CA ASP A 391 6.38 -20.07 8.20
C ASP A 391 5.23 -19.27 8.80
N THR A 392 4.25 -18.86 8.00
CA THR A 392 3.17 -17.99 8.51
C THR A 392 2.27 -18.66 9.54
N ARG A 393 2.27 -20.00 9.59
CA ARG A 393 1.50 -20.79 10.56
C ARG A 393 2.02 -20.59 11.98
N VAL A 394 3.33 -20.39 12.11
CA VAL A 394 4.02 -20.21 13.40
C VAL A 394 4.03 -18.75 13.81
N SER A 395 4.15 -17.82 12.86
CA SER A 395 4.03 -16.38 13.16
C SER A 395 2.58 -15.92 13.36
N HIS A 396 1.60 -16.82 13.21
CA HIS A 396 0.17 -16.53 13.25
C HIS A 396 -0.25 -15.40 12.28
N GLN A 397 0.42 -15.34 11.12
CA GLN A 397 0.19 -14.33 10.08
C GLN A 397 -0.28 -14.99 8.79
N ARG A 398 -1.38 -15.73 8.86
CA ARG A 398 -2.02 -16.27 7.66
C ARG A 398 -2.30 -15.12 6.69
N MET A 399 -1.86 -15.26 5.44
CA MET A 399 -2.07 -14.22 4.44
C MET A 399 -3.54 -14.16 4.06
N ASN A 400 -4.09 -12.96 3.96
CA ASN A 400 -5.40 -12.72 3.38
C ASN A 400 -5.29 -12.71 1.85
N GLY A 401 -6.34 -13.14 1.15
CA GLY A 401 -6.42 -12.95 -0.29
C GLY A 401 -6.30 -11.47 -0.66
N GLY A 402 -5.53 -11.17 -1.69
CA GLY A 402 -5.21 -9.80 -2.09
C GLY A 402 -4.04 -9.17 -1.34
N SER A 403 -3.47 -9.83 -0.32
CA SER A 403 -2.36 -9.27 0.46
C SER A 403 -1.00 -9.61 -0.12
N MET A 404 -0.01 -8.82 0.30
CA MET A 404 1.40 -9.06 0.01
C MET A 404 2.19 -9.28 1.30
N LEU A 405 3.17 -10.18 1.23
CA LEU A 405 4.12 -10.48 2.28
C LEU A 405 5.53 -10.17 1.78
N THR A 406 6.26 -9.35 2.54
CA THR A 406 7.68 -9.10 2.32
C THR A 406 8.49 -10.09 3.16
N VAL A 407 9.33 -10.90 2.51
CA VAL A 407 10.18 -11.90 3.17
C VAL A 407 11.63 -11.41 3.18
N PRO A 408 12.20 -11.08 4.37
CA PRO A 408 13.61 -10.80 4.49
C PRO A 408 14.43 -12.09 4.36
N LEU A 409 15.48 -12.08 3.54
CA LEU A 409 16.33 -13.25 3.29
C LEU A 409 17.73 -13.12 3.88
N ALA A 410 18.03 -12.04 4.61
CA ALA A 410 19.29 -11.88 5.31
C ALA A 410 19.52 -13.07 6.27
N GLY A 411 20.68 -13.74 6.16
CA GLY A 411 20.99 -14.97 6.91
C GLY A 411 20.43 -16.27 6.31
N TYR A 412 19.41 -16.18 5.46
CA TYR A 412 18.84 -17.32 4.71
C TYR A 412 19.39 -17.42 3.28
N ALA A 413 19.86 -16.32 2.71
CA ALA A 413 20.59 -16.26 1.44
C ALA A 413 22.06 -15.90 1.66
N ALA A 414 22.91 -16.17 0.67
CA ALA A 414 24.29 -15.72 0.67
C ALA A 414 24.37 -14.19 0.64
N ALA A 415 25.38 -13.60 1.30
CA ALA A 415 25.63 -12.17 1.21
C ALA A 415 25.92 -11.77 -0.25
N GLY A 416 25.31 -10.67 -0.72
CA GLY A 416 25.44 -10.21 -2.11
C GLY A 416 24.65 -11.04 -3.13
N ALA A 417 23.79 -11.96 -2.68
CA ALA A 417 22.89 -12.70 -3.57
C ALA A 417 22.02 -11.73 -4.39
N VAL A 418 21.97 -11.96 -5.70
CA VAL A 418 21.10 -11.24 -6.65
C VAL A 418 19.78 -11.99 -6.90
N GLY A 419 19.69 -13.24 -6.46
CA GLY A 419 18.48 -14.04 -6.47
C GLY A 419 18.60 -15.25 -5.54
N VAL A 420 17.49 -15.95 -5.33
CA VAL A 420 17.42 -17.17 -4.54
C VAL A 420 16.74 -18.30 -5.31
N VAL A 421 17.11 -19.52 -4.93
CA VAL A 421 16.35 -20.73 -5.25
C VAL A 421 15.67 -21.18 -3.97
N ALA A 422 14.36 -21.40 -4.04
CA ALA A 422 13.56 -21.75 -2.88
C ALA A 422 12.41 -22.70 -3.27
N THR A 423 11.85 -23.37 -2.28
CA THR A 423 10.51 -23.96 -2.37
C THR A 423 9.53 -23.01 -1.73
N LEU A 424 8.53 -22.58 -2.49
CA LEU A 424 7.38 -21.82 -1.99
C LEU A 424 6.22 -22.78 -1.78
N THR A 425 5.62 -22.79 -0.60
CA THR A 425 4.46 -23.65 -0.30
C THR A 425 3.26 -22.82 0.14
N ALA A 426 2.14 -22.98 -0.56
CA ALA A 426 0.83 -22.57 -0.08
C ALA A 426 0.26 -23.67 0.80
N VAL A 427 -0.13 -23.33 2.03
CA VAL A 427 -0.68 -24.25 3.01
C VAL A 427 -2.14 -23.89 3.28
N ASP A 428 -2.99 -24.91 3.23
CA ASP A 428 -4.43 -24.81 3.49
C ASP A 428 -5.10 -23.62 2.77
N PRO A 429 -4.91 -23.42 1.45
CA PRO A 429 -5.53 -22.30 0.75
C PRO A 429 -7.06 -22.41 0.84
N ALA A 430 -7.74 -21.27 1.04
CA ALA A 430 -9.20 -21.25 1.25
C ALA A 430 -10.02 -21.58 0.00
N ARG A 431 -9.45 -21.36 -1.19
CA ARG A 431 -10.09 -21.61 -2.50
C ARG A 431 -9.03 -21.70 -3.60
N THR A 432 -9.46 -22.01 -4.82
CA THR A 432 -8.58 -21.96 -5.99
C THR A 432 -8.05 -20.54 -6.20
N GLY A 433 -6.75 -20.42 -6.48
CA GLY A 433 -6.06 -19.15 -6.59
C GLY A 433 -4.60 -19.32 -6.98
N TYR A 434 -3.77 -18.34 -6.65
CA TYR A 434 -2.35 -18.37 -6.97
C TYR A 434 -1.51 -17.53 -6.01
N LEU A 435 -0.21 -17.84 -5.99
CA LEU A 435 0.84 -16.99 -5.45
C LEU A 435 1.69 -16.41 -6.58
N THR A 436 2.17 -15.19 -6.39
CA THR A 436 3.17 -14.53 -7.25
C THR A 436 4.36 -14.16 -6.39
N ALA A 437 5.59 -14.34 -6.88
CA ALA A 437 6.80 -13.97 -6.15
C ALA A 437 7.75 -13.16 -7.06
N TRP A 438 8.28 -12.04 -6.55
CA TRP A 438 9.12 -11.11 -7.31
C TRP A 438 10.08 -10.35 -6.38
N PRO A 439 11.11 -9.67 -6.89
CA PRO A 439 11.91 -8.75 -6.08
C PRO A 439 11.07 -7.56 -5.62
N CYS A 440 11.04 -7.27 -4.32
CA CYS A 440 10.32 -6.10 -3.81
C CYS A 440 10.75 -4.79 -4.48
N GLY A 441 9.84 -3.81 -4.54
CA GLY A 441 10.07 -2.53 -5.20
C GLY A 441 9.93 -2.56 -6.72
N ALA A 442 9.97 -3.74 -7.35
CA ALA A 442 9.64 -3.90 -8.77
C ALA A 442 8.13 -4.03 -8.97
N ARG A 443 7.66 -3.74 -10.20
CA ARG A 443 6.25 -3.93 -10.55
C ARG A 443 5.90 -5.41 -10.44
N MET A 444 4.85 -5.74 -9.69
CA MET A 444 4.37 -7.13 -9.58
C MET A 444 4.05 -7.68 -10.98
N PRO A 445 4.62 -8.83 -11.37
CA PRO A 445 4.35 -9.42 -12.68
C PRO A 445 2.95 -10.04 -12.73
N TRP A 446 2.36 -10.06 -13.92
CA TRP A 446 1.12 -10.80 -14.20
C TRP A 446 1.41 -12.27 -14.48
N ALA A 447 2.07 -12.94 -13.53
CA ALA A 447 2.47 -14.35 -13.65
C ALA A 447 2.41 -15.06 -12.29
N SER A 448 1.67 -16.15 -12.22
CA SER A 448 1.67 -17.03 -11.05
C SER A 448 2.97 -17.83 -10.97
N VAL A 449 3.54 -17.93 -9.78
CA VAL A 449 4.61 -18.91 -9.50
C VAL A 449 4.07 -20.20 -8.88
N LEU A 450 2.83 -20.19 -8.38
CA LEU A 450 2.20 -21.36 -7.78
C LEU A 450 0.68 -21.20 -7.86
N ASN A 451 -0.03 -22.24 -8.30
CA ASN A 451 -1.49 -22.26 -8.30
C ASN A 451 -2.00 -23.12 -7.15
N THR A 452 -3.09 -22.69 -6.50
CA THR A 452 -3.63 -23.32 -5.30
C THR A 452 -4.99 -23.96 -5.58
N THR A 453 -5.36 -24.95 -4.77
CA THR A 453 -6.69 -25.57 -4.73
C THR A 453 -7.12 -25.71 -3.29
N ALA A 454 -8.40 -25.45 -2.99
CA ALA A 454 -8.92 -25.41 -1.62
C ALA A 454 -8.45 -26.60 -0.75
N GLY A 455 -7.86 -26.32 0.42
CA GLY A 455 -7.39 -27.34 1.37
C GLY A 455 -6.21 -28.21 0.91
N ARG A 456 -5.67 -27.97 -0.30
CA ARG A 456 -4.50 -28.70 -0.83
C ARG A 456 -3.21 -27.92 -0.63
N ASN A 457 -2.34 -28.46 0.23
CA ASN A 457 -0.99 -27.93 0.38
C ASN A 457 -0.23 -28.16 -0.92
N THR A 458 0.29 -27.08 -1.49
CA THR A 458 0.93 -27.11 -2.81
C THR A 458 2.29 -26.42 -2.70
N PRO A 459 3.41 -27.12 -2.96
CA PRO A 459 4.72 -26.53 -3.11
C PRO A 459 5.05 -26.28 -4.58
N ASN A 460 5.91 -25.31 -4.87
CA ASN A 460 6.58 -25.19 -6.16
C ASN A 460 8.04 -24.74 -5.97
N GLY A 461 8.95 -25.30 -6.74
CA GLY A 461 10.33 -24.82 -6.84
C GLY A 461 10.38 -23.49 -7.59
N VAL A 462 10.94 -22.45 -6.98
CA VAL A 462 10.99 -21.10 -7.53
C VAL A 462 12.42 -20.56 -7.58
N HIS A 463 12.69 -19.81 -8.66
CA HIS A 463 13.93 -19.07 -8.88
C HIS A 463 13.54 -17.60 -8.97
N VAL A 464 13.89 -16.79 -7.96
CA VAL A 464 13.36 -15.43 -7.82
C VAL A 464 14.50 -14.46 -7.56
N ARG A 465 14.50 -13.33 -8.26
CA ARG A 465 15.42 -12.22 -7.99
C ARG A 465 15.09 -11.60 -6.64
N VAL A 466 16.09 -11.08 -5.94
CA VAL A 466 15.87 -10.32 -4.69
C VAL A 466 16.11 -8.83 -4.88
N ASP A 467 15.57 -8.02 -3.96
CA ASP A 467 15.88 -6.60 -3.90
C ASP A 467 17.29 -6.29 -3.36
N ALA A 468 17.69 -5.02 -3.41
CA ALA A 468 19.00 -4.59 -2.91
C ALA A 468 19.15 -4.80 -1.38
N GLN A 469 18.03 -4.95 -0.68
CA GLN A 469 17.96 -5.27 0.75
C GLN A 469 17.83 -6.78 1.01
N GLN A 470 18.02 -7.62 -0.02
CA GLN A 470 17.84 -9.08 0.03
C GLN A 470 16.45 -9.50 0.51
N ARG A 471 15.41 -8.88 -0.03
CA ARG A 471 14.01 -9.24 0.23
C ARG A 471 13.34 -9.77 -1.03
N LEU A 472 12.36 -10.64 -0.84
CA LEU A 472 11.42 -11.08 -1.87
C LEU A 472 10.00 -10.72 -1.44
N CYS A 473 9.15 -10.40 -2.40
CA CYS A 473 7.74 -10.08 -2.15
C CYS A 473 6.86 -11.19 -2.71
N ILE A 474 5.84 -11.58 -1.95
CA ILE A 474 4.89 -12.63 -2.28
C ILE A 474 3.49 -12.05 -2.21
N TYR A 475 2.72 -12.20 -3.29
CA TYR A 475 1.28 -11.90 -3.32
C TYR A 475 0.50 -13.20 -3.22
N SER A 476 -0.61 -13.18 -2.46
CA SER A 476 -1.58 -14.27 -2.48
C SER A 476 -2.93 -13.79 -2.98
N SER A 477 -3.55 -14.50 -3.92
CA SER A 477 -4.90 -14.18 -4.40
C SER A 477 -6.03 -14.73 -3.49
N VAL A 478 -5.66 -15.54 -2.48
CA VAL A 478 -6.60 -16.23 -1.58
C VAL A 478 -6.06 -16.28 -0.16
N ASP A 479 -6.92 -16.53 0.83
CA ASP A 479 -6.44 -16.74 2.20
C ASP A 479 -5.62 -18.03 2.25
N THR A 480 -4.36 -17.98 2.68
CA THR A 480 -3.48 -19.14 2.76
C THR A 480 -2.31 -18.87 3.69
N ASP A 481 -1.76 -19.92 4.28
CA ASP A 481 -0.46 -19.85 4.91
C ASP A 481 0.65 -20.03 3.87
N VAL A 482 1.79 -19.37 4.06
CA VAL A 482 2.95 -19.43 3.17
C VAL A 482 4.19 -19.89 3.92
N ILE A 483 4.91 -20.82 3.30
CA ILE A 483 6.23 -21.26 3.75
C ILE A 483 7.23 -21.00 2.64
N VAL A 484 8.39 -20.44 2.99
CA VAL A 484 9.53 -20.29 2.08
C VAL A 484 10.73 -21.01 2.66
N ASP A 485 11.18 -22.05 1.95
CA ASP A 485 12.40 -22.80 2.28
C ASP A 485 13.47 -22.51 1.23
N VAL A 486 14.54 -21.80 1.59
CA VAL A 486 15.64 -21.40 0.68
C VAL A 486 16.63 -22.56 0.52
N THR A 487 16.88 -22.96 -0.73
CA THR A 487 17.78 -24.07 -1.09
C THR A 487 19.06 -23.62 -1.81
N GLY A 488 19.13 -22.35 -2.21
CA GLY A 488 20.34 -21.80 -2.82
C GLY A 488 20.28 -20.30 -3.06
N SER A 489 21.41 -19.73 -3.45
CA SER A 489 21.54 -18.31 -3.79
C SER A 489 22.25 -18.13 -5.13
N TYR A 490 21.78 -17.17 -5.91
CA TYR A 490 22.43 -16.72 -7.13
C TYR A 490 23.40 -15.59 -6.83
N LEU A 491 24.65 -15.77 -7.24
CA LEU A 491 25.71 -14.78 -7.18
C LEU A 491 26.20 -14.50 -8.59
N THR A 492 26.61 -13.27 -8.86
CA THR A 492 27.20 -12.89 -10.16
C THR A 492 28.52 -13.64 -10.38
N SER A 493 28.69 -14.24 -11.55
CA SER A 493 29.87 -14.99 -11.98
C SER A 493 29.95 -15.02 -13.51
N ALA A 494 31.10 -14.68 -14.08
CA ALA A 494 31.26 -14.70 -15.54
C ALA A 494 31.42 -16.11 -16.14
N THR A 495 31.73 -17.13 -15.32
CA THR A 495 32.25 -18.43 -15.82
C THR A 495 31.55 -19.67 -15.28
N ALA A 496 30.57 -19.53 -14.41
CA ALA A 496 29.84 -20.65 -13.80
C ALA A 496 28.34 -20.49 -14.05
N GLY A 497 27.65 -21.60 -14.30
CA GLY A 497 26.24 -21.59 -14.68
C GLY A 497 25.55 -22.95 -14.61
N LEU A 498 24.34 -22.98 -15.19
CA LEU A 498 23.54 -24.19 -15.36
C LEU A 498 23.89 -24.86 -16.69
N HIS A 499 24.16 -26.15 -16.63
CA HIS A 499 24.28 -27.04 -17.78
C HIS A 499 23.00 -27.84 -17.91
N VAL A 500 22.24 -27.58 -18.99
CA VAL A 500 20.95 -28.23 -19.24
C VAL A 500 21.18 -29.58 -19.90
N LEU A 501 20.45 -30.59 -19.44
CA LEU A 501 20.48 -31.95 -19.95
C LEU A 501 19.10 -32.33 -20.52
N PRO A 502 19.03 -33.25 -21.49
CA PRO A 502 17.80 -34.00 -21.73
C PRO A 502 17.35 -34.66 -20.43
N ALA A 503 16.06 -34.60 -20.12
CA ALA A 503 15.51 -35.20 -18.90
C ALA A 503 15.87 -36.69 -18.85
N THR A 504 16.60 -37.10 -17.81
CA THR A 504 17.14 -38.46 -17.68
C THR A 504 16.71 -39.07 -16.36
N ARG A 505 16.17 -40.29 -16.40
CA ARG A 505 15.74 -41.00 -15.20
C ARG A 505 16.93 -41.53 -14.41
N LEU A 506 17.00 -41.15 -13.13
CA LEU A 506 18.03 -41.61 -12.20
C LEU A 506 17.51 -42.69 -11.25
N ALA A 507 16.24 -42.61 -10.86
CA ALA A 507 15.61 -43.61 -10.00
C ALA A 507 14.11 -43.77 -10.30
N ASP A 508 13.61 -45.00 -10.20
CA ASP A 508 12.18 -45.35 -10.34
C ASP A 508 11.83 -46.54 -9.46
N THR A 509 11.15 -46.32 -8.34
CA THR A 509 10.80 -47.41 -7.42
C THR A 509 9.70 -48.34 -7.95
N ARG A 510 9.11 -48.04 -9.11
CA ARG A 510 8.17 -48.94 -9.80
C ARG A 510 8.91 -50.02 -10.59
N THR A 511 10.22 -49.86 -10.80
CA THR A 511 11.06 -50.84 -11.48
C THR A 511 11.77 -51.75 -10.47
N GLY A 512 12.16 -52.96 -10.88
CA GLY A 512 12.77 -53.96 -9.98
C GLY A 512 11.73 -54.63 -9.08
N ALA A 513 11.86 -54.51 -7.75
CA ALA A 513 10.91 -55.08 -6.79
C ALA A 513 9.49 -54.47 -6.88
N ALA A 514 9.36 -53.32 -7.56
CA ALA A 514 8.10 -52.63 -7.85
C ALA A 514 7.23 -52.38 -6.60
N GLN A 515 7.87 -52.06 -5.47
CA GLN A 515 7.18 -51.74 -4.22
C GLN A 515 7.25 -50.24 -3.92
N PRO A 516 6.17 -49.63 -3.40
CA PRO A 516 6.22 -48.28 -2.86
C PRO A 516 7.32 -48.16 -1.80
N LEU A 517 7.95 -47.00 -1.74
CA LEU A 517 8.81 -46.66 -0.61
C LEU A 517 7.92 -46.59 0.64
N ALA A 518 8.25 -47.37 1.67
CA ALA A 518 7.43 -47.43 2.89
C ALA A 518 7.39 -46.07 3.62
N LYS A 519 6.33 -45.84 4.39
CA LYS A 519 6.23 -44.66 5.25
C LYS A 519 7.47 -44.54 6.15
N GLY A 520 8.10 -43.37 6.15
CA GLY A 520 9.28 -43.10 6.95
C GLY A 520 10.60 -43.56 6.31
N ALA A 521 10.56 -44.25 5.17
CA ALA A 521 11.76 -44.71 4.49
C ALA A 521 12.39 -43.60 3.63
N THR A 522 13.67 -43.81 3.30
CA THR A 522 14.46 -42.90 2.47
C THR A 522 15.05 -43.67 1.29
N LEU A 523 14.85 -43.15 0.09
CA LEU A 523 15.53 -43.59 -1.13
C LEU A 523 16.84 -42.81 -1.26
N GLN A 524 17.96 -43.50 -1.39
CA GLN A 524 19.23 -42.91 -1.81
C GLN A 524 19.39 -43.07 -3.31
N ALA A 525 19.43 -41.96 -4.05
CA ALA A 525 19.63 -41.94 -5.50
C ALA A 525 21.05 -41.45 -5.83
N GLN A 526 21.82 -42.27 -6.56
CA GLN A 526 23.11 -41.86 -7.08
C GLN A 526 22.93 -40.93 -8.28
N VAL A 527 23.63 -39.79 -8.28
CA VAL A 527 23.47 -38.75 -9.31
C VAL A 527 24.80 -38.39 -9.98
N GLY A 528 25.83 -38.09 -9.19
CA GLY A 528 27.16 -37.78 -9.72
C GLY A 528 27.69 -38.95 -10.54
N GLY A 529 28.12 -38.67 -11.77
CA GLY A 529 28.59 -39.66 -12.73
C GLY A 529 27.47 -40.37 -13.51
N MET A 530 26.19 -40.04 -13.28
CA MET A 530 25.03 -40.67 -13.92
C MET A 530 24.27 -39.65 -14.78
N GLY A 531 23.59 -40.14 -15.82
CA GLY A 531 22.64 -39.34 -16.61
C GLY A 531 23.22 -38.04 -17.20
N GLY A 532 24.52 -38.02 -17.51
CA GLY A 532 25.21 -36.82 -18.04
C GLY A 532 25.68 -35.82 -16.99
N VAL A 533 25.51 -36.11 -15.70
CA VAL A 533 25.99 -35.28 -14.59
C VAL A 533 27.44 -35.66 -14.24
N PRO A 534 28.40 -34.71 -14.26
CA PRO A 534 29.75 -34.96 -13.78
C PRO A 534 29.79 -35.42 -12.31
N GLY A 535 30.85 -36.14 -11.92
CA GLY A 535 30.99 -36.62 -10.54
C GLY A 535 31.10 -35.52 -9.49
N ASN A 536 31.60 -34.33 -9.86
CA ASN A 536 31.76 -33.18 -8.99
C ASN A 536 31.00 -31.97 -9.56
N VAL A 537 29.86 -31.66 -8.95
CA VAL A 537 28.99 -30.52 -9.30
C VAL A 537 28.53 -29.82 -8.02
N ALA A 538 28.18 -28.53 -8.08
CA ALA A 538 27.64 -27.85 -6.92
C ALA A 538 26.24 -28.38 -6.56
N ALA A 539 25.39 -28.52 -7.56
CA ALA A 539 24.01 -28.96 -7.39
C ALA A 539 23.45 -29.53 -8.69
N VAL A 540 22.29 -30.16 -8.59
CA VAL A 540 21.50 -30.65 -9.71
C VAL A 540 20.09 -30.07 -9.66
N THR A 541 19.50 -29.87 -10.83
CA THR A 541 18.07 -29.58 -10.99
C THR A 541 17.37 -30.87 -11.39
N VAL A 542 16.45 -31.32 -10.53
CA VAL A 542 15.73 -32.58 -10.65
C VAL A 542 14.23 -32.36 -10.60
N THR A 543 13.49 -33.23 -11.28
CA THR A 543 12.06 -33.42 -11.05
C THR A 543 11.88 -34.66 -10.18
N VAL A 544 11.17 -34.50 -9.06
CA VAL A 544 10.83 -35.59 -8.15
C VAL A 544 9.33 -35.79 -8.17
N SER A 545 8.90 -37.03 -8.39
CA SER A 545 7.49 -37.39 -8.49
C SER A 545 7.09 -38.37 -7.39
N ALA A 546 5.94 -38.13 -6.77
CA ALA A 546 5.22 -39.09 -5.96
C ALA A 546 4.11 -39.71 -6.82
N ILE A 547 4.02 -41.03 -6.83
CA ILE A 547 3.08 -41.78 -7.67
C ILE A 547 2.34 -42.79 -6.80
N ASP A 548 1.02 -42.81 -6.96
CA ASP A 548 0.09 -43.64 -6.18
C ASP A 548 0.38 -43.63 -4.66
N PRO A 549 0.40 -42.46 -3.98
CA PRO A 549 0.53 -42.43 -2.54
C PRO A 549 -0.64 -43.10 -1.83
N ALA A 550 -0.35 -43.80 -0.75
CA ALA A 550 -1.37 -44.46 0.07
C ALA A 550 -2.20 -43.48 0.94
N GLY A 551 -1.81 -42.19 1.01
CA GLY A 551 -2.43 -41.22 1.90
C GLY A 551 -1.84 -39.82 1.75
N LYS A 552 -2.36 -38.87 2.54
CA LYS A 552 -1.80 -37.51 2.63
C LYS A 552 -0.37 -37.55 3.16
N GLY A 553 0.56 -36.94 2.44
CA GLY A 553 1.97 -36.93 2.79
C GLY A 553 2.79 -35.92 1.99
N TRP A 554 4.11 -36.09 2.09
CA TRP A 554 5.08 -35.29 1.37
C TRP A 554 6.38 -36.07 1.13
N LEU A 555 7.12 -35.63 0.12
CA LEU A 555 8.52 -35.99 -0.07
C LEU A 555 9.43 -34.87 0.44
N THR A 556 10.58 -35.23 1.00
CA THR A 556 11.67 -34.28 1.31
C THR A 556 12.92 -34.72 0.55
N VAL A 557 13.60 -33.77 -0.11
CA VAL A 557 14.80 -34.04 -0.92
C VAL A 557 15.99 -33.24 -0.40
N TRP A 558 17.13 -33.89 -0.17
CA TRP A 558 18.32 -33.25 0.39
C TRP A 558 19.62 -34.03 0.03
N PRO A 559 20.81 -33.43 0.18
CA PRO A 559 22.08 -34.16 0.02
C PRO A 559 22.22 -35.29 1.05
N CYS A 560 22.49 -36.51 0.61
CA CYS A 560 22.71 -37.62 1.54
C CYS A 560 23.90 -37.36 2.49
N GLY A 561 23.84 -37.94 3.69
CA GLY A 561 24.84 -37.72 4.75
C GLY A 561 24.69 -36.39 5.51
N GLN A 562 23.75 -35.52 5.10
CA GLN A 562 23.32 -34.37 5.89
C GLN A 562 22.05 -34.68 6.67
N THR A 563 21.81 -33.92 7.74
CA THR A 563 20.54 -33.99 8.49
C THR A 563 19.36 -33.64 7.58
N MET A 564 18.32 -34.46 7.61
CA MET A 564 17.10 -34.23 6.83
C MET A 564 16.45 -32.90 7.24
N PRO A 565 16.17 -31.98 6.30
CA PRO A 565 15.53 -30.70 6.59
C PRO A 565 14.02 -30.86 6.85
N LEU A 566 13.40 -29.83 7.42
CA LEU A 566 11.94 -29.76 7.63
C LEU A 566 11.14 -29.38 6.36
N ALA A 567 11.83 -29.04 5.28
CA ALA A 567 11.23 -28.59 4.03
C ALA A 567 10.61 -29.77 3.26
N SER A 568 9.38 -29.62 2.77
CA SER A 568 8.78 -30.56 1.82
C SER A 568 9.07 -30.11 0.39
N THR A 569 9.41 -31.07 -0.48
CA THR A 569 9.63 -30.84 -1.91
C THR A 569 8.36 -31.13 -2.72
N VAL A 570 7.66 -32.21 -2.41
CA VAL A 570 6.39 -32.58 -3.06
C VAL A 570 5.36 -32.79 -1.96
N ASN A 571 4.15 -32.22 -2.08
CA ASN A 571 3.03 -32.57 -1.23
C ASN A 571 1.99 -33.32 -2.06
N PHE A 572 1.41 -34.36 -1.47
CA PHE A 572 0.52 -35.27 -2.18
C PHE A 572 -0.58 -35.80 -1.26
N TYR A 573 -1.63 -36.31 -1.87
CA TYR A 573 -2.75 -37.00 -1.25
C TYR A 573 -2.89 -38.41 -1.85
N ALA A 574 -3.82 -39.20 -1.31
CA ALA A 574 -4.03 -40.57 -1.75
C ALA A 574 -4.35 -40.64 -3.25
N GLY A 575 -3.64 -41.50 -3.99
CA GLY A 575 -3.84 -41.72 -5.42
C GLY A 575 -3.38 -40.60 -6.36
N ASP A 576 -2.70 -39.56 -5.85
CA ASP A 576 -2.15 -38.50 -6.71
C ASP A 576 -0.98 -39.01 -7.59
N GLU A 577 -0.85 -38.46 -8.80
CA GLU A 577 0.42 -38.41 -9.53
C GLU A 577 0.91 -36.97 -9.61
N VAL A 578 1.84 -36.60 -8.73
CA VAL A 578 2.30 -35.21 -8.60
C VAL A 578 3.81 -35.13 -8.57
N ALA A 579 4.35 -34.08 -9.19
CA ALA A 579 5.78 -33.83 -9.27
C ALA A 579 6.08 -32.39 -8.91
N ASN A 580 7.30 -32.15 -8.41
CA ASN A 580 7.85 -30.81 -8.28
C ASN A 580 9.32 -30.78 -8.74
N SER A 581 9.74 -29.64 -9.26
CA SER A 581 11.15 -29.39 -9.58
C SER A 581 11.89 -28.90 -8.34
N ALA A 582 13.11 -29.37 -8.13
CA ALA A 582 13.97 -28.95 -7.05
C ALA A 582 15.41 -28.80 -7.53
N THR A 583 16.09 -27.77 -7.03
CA THR A 583 17.55 -27.66 -7.17
C THR A 583 18.20 -27.97 -5.83
N VAL A 584 19.03 -29.00 -5.81
CA VAL A 584 19.53 -29.62 -4.57
C VAL A 584 21.04 -29.89 -4.70
N PRO A 585 21.86 -29.58 -3.69
CA PRO A 585 23.24 -30.03 -3.65
C PRO A 585 23.33 -31.55 -3.52
N LEU A 586 24.48 -32.13 -3.89
CA LEU A 586 24.74 -33.55 -3.71
C LEU A 586 25.54 -33.82 -2.43
N GLY A 587 25.27 -34.94 -1.78
CA GLY A 587 26.04 -35.43 -0.65
C GLY A 587 27.43 -35.92 -1.04
N ALA A 588 28.26 -36.28 -0.06
CA ALA A 588 29.53 -36.94 -0.32
C ALA A 588 29.31 -38.20 -1.19
N GLY A 589 30.09 -38.34 -2.27
CA GLY A 589 29.90 -39.42 -3.25
C GLY A 589 28.85 -39.15 -4.34
N GLY A 590 28.22 -37.96 -4.37
CA GLY A 590 27.36 -37.55 -5.47
C GLY A 590 25.92 -38.08 -5.40
N SER A 591 25.38 -38.31 -4.21
CA SER A 591 24.02 -38.85 -4.02
C SER A 591 23.06 -37.85 -3.39
N LEU A 592 21.77 -37.98 -3.74
CA LEU A 592 20.66 -37.28 -3.10
C LEU A 592 19.74 -38.28 -2.39
N CYS A 593 19.09 -37.82 -1.33
CA CYS A 593 18.21 -38.61 -0.50
C CYS A 593 16.77 -38.09 -0.64
N VAL A 594 15.81 -39.01 -0.76
CA VAL A 594 14.37 -38.72 -0.85
C VAL A 594 13.62 -39.47 0.24
N TYR A 595 13.10 -38.74 1.22
CA TYR A 595 12.25 -39.26 2.28
C TYR A 595 10.80 -39.23 1.85
N THR A 596 9.99 -40.17 2.34
CA THR A 596 8.54 -40.11 2.22
C THR A 596 7.82 -40.22 3.56
N SER A 597 6.82 -39.35 3.80
CA SER A 597 6.00 -39.39 5.02
C SER A 597 4.79 -40.32 4.96
N ALA A 598 4.50 -40.88 3.78
CA ALA A 598 3.50 -41.92 3.55
C ALA A 598 3.98 -42.87 2.44
N ALA A 599 3.44 -44.09 2.37
CA ALA A 599 3.87 -45.02 1.33
C ALA A 599 3.54 -44.47 -0.08
N THR A 600 4.51 -44.46 -1.00
CA THR A 600 4.34 -43.98 -2.38
C THR A 600 5.49 -44.47 -3.27
N HIS A 601 5.25 -44.56 -4.57
CA HIS A 601 6.35 -44.71 -5.52
C HIS A 601 7.05 -43.37 -5.75
N VAL A 602 8.37 -43.41 -5.92
CA VAL A 602 9.21 -42.22 -6.14
C VAL A 602 9.95 -42.37 -7.46
N VAL A 603 9.90 -41.31 -8.26
CA VAL A 603 10.69 -41.16 -9.48
C VAL A 603 11.56 -39.92 -9.36
N VAL A 604 12.83 -40.04 -9.77
CA VAL A 604 13.77 -38.93 -9.81
C VAL A 604 14.33 -38.83 -11.22
N ASP A 605 14.06 -37.71 -11.88
CA ASP A 605 14.59 -37.37 -13.20
C ASP A 605 15.50 -36.14 -13.07
N VAL A 606 16.66 -36.13 -13.72
CA VAL A 606 17.57 -34.97 -13.76
C VAL A 606 17.42 -34.20 -15.06
N ALA A 607 17.41 -32.87 -14.97
CA ALA A 607 17.28 -31.96 -16.11
C ALA A 607 18.49 -31.02 -16.29
N GLY A 608 19.41 -31.00 -15.32
CA GLY A 608 20.64 -30.21 -15.43
C GLY A 608 21.48 -30.20 -14.17
N TRP A 609 22.69 -29.62 -14.27
CA TRP A 609 23.63 -29.50 -13.16
C TRP A 609 24.33 -28.13 -13.14
N TRP A 610 24.82 -27.74 -11.97
CA TRP A 610 25.47 -26.46 -11.72
C TRP A 610 26.96 -26.65 -11.43
N ASP A 611 27.81 -25.80 -12.01
CA ASP A 611 29.26 -25.85 -11.80
C ASP A 611 29.63 -25.79 -10.30
N ALA A 612 30.61 -26.61 -9.90
CA ALA A 612 31.26 -26.47 -8.60
C ALA A 612 31.98 -25.12 -8.50
N ASN A 613 32.05 -24.52 -7.31
CA ASN A 613 32.63 -23.19 -7.07
C ASN A 613 33.95 -22.94 -7.85
N GLY A 614 33.88 -22.13 -8.91
CA GLY A 614 35.01 -21.38 -9.45
C GLY A 614 36.18 -22.17 -10.06
N LEU A 615 36.01 -23.43 -10.47
CA LEU A 615 37.04 -24.09 -11.29
C LEU A 615 36.64 -24.06 -12.76
N PRO A 616 37.44 -23.46 -13.66
CA PRO A 616 37.22 -23.60 -15.09
C PRO A 616 37.27 -25.09 -15.43
N GLY A 617 36.22 -25.59 -16.09
CA GLY A 617 36.15 -26.98 -16.54
C GLY A 617 37.44 -27.35 -17.25
N ARG A 618 38.13 -28.37 -16.74
CA ARG A 618 39.17 -29.03 -17.53
C ARG A 618 38.47 -30.00 -18.47
N MET A 619 38.61 -29.71 -19.76
CA MET A 619 38.27 -30.54 -20.91
C MET A 619 38.80 -31.97 -20.78
#